data_AF-C4JUD2-F1
#
_entry.id   AF-C4JUD2-F1
#
_cell.length_a   1.000
_cell.length_b   1.000
_cell.length_c   1.000
_cell.angle_alpha   90.00
_cell.angle_beta   90.00
_cell.angle_gamma   90.00
#
_symmetry.space_group_name_H-M   'P 1'
#
loop_
_entity.id
_entity.type
_entity.pdbx_description
1 polymer ?
#
loop_
_entity_poly.entity_id
_entity_poly.type
_entity_poly.pdbx_seq_one_letter_code
_entity_poly.pdbx_strand_id
1 'polypeptide(L)'
;MLKVINHYKIFIKTLKITFEEVEEQNAATQQLQNMWQKTSPQEYAMRFQQVCINTDWDNEALADTFYQGLFNNMNNKTTCMEKQPQNLTGMIKVTVRIGN
;
A
#
# COMPACT_ATOMS: atom_id res chain seq x y z
N MET A 1 -10.50 -1.89 -45.53
CA MET A 1 -11.61 -1.69 -44.57
C MET A 1 -11.46 -2.52 -43.28
N LEU A 2 -11.05 -3.80 -43.34
CA LEU A 2 -10.84 -4.67 -42.15
C LEU A 2 -9.74 -4.21 -41.16
N LYS A 3 -8.66 -3.57 -41.63
CA LYS A 3 -7.55 -3.12 -40.76
C LYS A 3 -7.99 -2.08 -39.71
N VAL A 4 -8.79 -1.09 -40.10
CA VAL A 4 -9.24 0.00 -39.20
C VAL A 4 -10.09 -0.54 -38.05
N ILE A 5 -10.98 -1.48 -38.33
CA ILE A 5 -11.83 -2.13 -37.32
C ILE A 5 -10.97 -2.94 -36.32
N ASN A 6 -9.90 -3.59 -36.78
CA ASN A 6 -8.99 -4.33 -35.91
C ASN A 6 -8.19 -3.38 -34.98
N HIS A 7 -7.68 -2.27 -35.50
CA HIS A 7 -6.99 -1.25 -34.70
C HIS A 7 -7.93 -0.61 -33.66
N TYR A 8 -9.18 -0.33 -34.03
CA TYR A 8 -10.17 0.20 -33.10
C TYR A 8 -10.48 -0.77 -31.94
N LYS A 9 -10.67 -2.06 -32.24
CA LYS A 9 -10.89 -3.09 -31.21
C LYS A 9 -9.70 -3.24 -30.27
N ILE A 10 -8.47 -3.20 -30.80
CA ILE A 10 -7.24 -3.23 -29.99
C ILE A 10 -7.16 -1.99 -29.11
N PHE A 11 -7.40 -0.80 -29.65
CA PHE A 11 -7.42 0.45 -28.89
C PHE A 11 -8.41 0.41 -27.72
N ILE A 12 -9.67 0.01 -27.96
CA ILE A 12 -10.67 -0.09 -26.90
C ILE A 12 -10.28 -1.14 -25.84
N LYS A 13 -9.69 -2.27 -26.25
CA LYS A 13 -9.22 -3.30 -25.32
C LYS A 13 -8.09 -2.78 -24.43
N THR A 14 -7.07 -2.15 -25.01
CA THR A 14 -5.96 -1.55 -24.26
C THR A 14 -6.46 -0.47 -23.32
N LEU A 15 -7.35 0.39 -23.80
CA LEU A 15 -7.92 1.47 -22.99
C LEU A 15 -8.64 0.91 -21.76
N LYS A 16 -9.46 -0.14 -21.91
CA LYS A 16 -10.13 -0.79 -20.77
C LYS A 16 -9.14 -1.36 -19.75
N ILE A 17 -8.14 -2.11 -20.21
CA ILE A 17 -7.14 -2.71 -19.32
C ILE A 17 -6.40 -1.63 -18.54
N THR A 18 -5.97 -0.56 -19.21
CA THR A 18 -5.26 0.54 -18.54
C THR A 18 -6.14 1.24 -17.50
N PHE A 19 -7.42 1.50 -17.80
CA PHE A 19 -8.31 2.13 -16.81
C PHE A 19 -8.65 1.17 -15.66
N GLU A 20 -8.84 -0.12 -15.90
CA GLU A 20 -9.06 -1.14 -14.88
C GLU A 20 -7.85 -1.23 -13.92
N GLU A 21 -6.63 -1.29 -14.45
CA GLU A 21 -5.39 -1.29 -13.64
C GLU A 21 -5.26 -0.01 -12.78
N VAL A 22 -5.58 1.16 -13.36
CA VAL A 22 -5.57 2.44 -12.63
C VAL A 22 -6.64 2.47 -11.52
N GLU A 23 -7.82 1.92 -11.77
CA GLU A 23 -8.88 1.81 -10.75
C GLU A 23 -8.45 0.90 -9.58
N GLU A 24 -7.84 -0.25 -9.87
CA GLU A 24 -7.32 -1.17 -8.84
C GLU A 24 -6.22 -0.51 -7.99
N GLN A 25 -5.28 0.20 -8.63
CA GLN A 25 -4.22 0.94 -7.93
C GLN A 25 -4.78 2.06 -7.03
N ASN A 26 -5.77 2.80 -7.52
CA ASN A 26 -6.44 3.84 -6.75
C ASN A 26 -7.20 3.27 -5.56
N ALA A 27 -7.89 2.14 -5.74
CA ALA A 27 -8.59 1.46 -4.65
C ALA A 27 -7.62 0.97 -3.58
N ALA A 28 -6.50 0.36 -3.98
CA ALA A 28 -5.45 -0.09 -3.06
C ALA A 28 -4.83 1.09 -2.30
N THR A 29 -4.54 2.19 -2.99
CA THR A 29 -4.05 3.44 -2.41
C THR A 29 -5.01 3.98 -1.34
N GLN A 30 -6.29 4.11 -1.67
CA GLN A 30 -7.31 4.57 -0.73
C GLN A 30 -7.44 3.62 0.47
N GLN A 31 -7.31 2.31 0.24
CA GLN A 31 -7.35 1.32 1.31
C GLN A 31 -6.16 1.49 2.26
N LEU A 32 -4.92 1.69 1.75
CA LEU A 32 -3.74 1.93 2.59
C LEU A 32 -3.86 3.22 3.42
N GLN A 33 -4.28 4.32 2.78
CA GLN A 33 -4.45 5.61 3.46
C GLN A 33 -5.47 5.56 4.60
N ASN A 34 -6.49 4.71 4.46
CA ASN A 34 -7.53 4.52 5.46
C ASN A 34 -7.26 3.29 6.36
N MET A 35 -6.08 2.68 6.29
CA MET A 35 -5.75 1.50 7.08
C MET A 35 -5.14 1.88 8.43
N TRP A 36 -5.84 1.53 9.51
CA TRP A 36 -5.39 1.77 10.88
C TRP A 36 -5.22 0.45 11.62
N GLN A 37 -4.24 0.37 12.52
CA GLN A 37 -4.01 -0.83 13.32
C GLN A 37 -5.16 -1.08 14.30
N LYS A 38 -6.05 -2.03 13.99
CA LYS A 38 -7.13 -2.52 14.90
C LYS A 38 -6.82 -3.86 15.56
N THR A 39 -5.75 -4.51 15.14
CA THR A 39 -5.36 -5.87 15.52
C THR A 39 -3.92 -5.90 16.05
N SER A 40 -3.36 -7.10 16.26
CA SER A 40 -1.94 -7.22 16.60
C SER A 40 -1.06 -6.61 15.50
N PRO A 41 0.14 -6.10 15.85
CA PRO A 41 1.10 -5.57 14.87
C PRO A 41 1.45 -6.52 13.73
N GLN A 42 1.50 -7.83 13.98
CA GLN A 42 1.77 -8.86 12.97
C GLN A 42 0.62 -8.96 11.98
N GLU A 43 -0.62 -9.03 12.48
CA GLU A 43 -1.83 -9.10 11.65
C GLU A 43 -2.00 -7.82 10.81
N TYR A 44 -1.71 -6.67 11.41
CA TYR A 44 -1.72 -5.39 10.69
C TYR A 44 -0.65 -5.35 9.58
N ALA A 45 0.58 -5.76 9.88
CA ALA A 45 1.66 -5.83 8.89
C ALA A 45 1.33 -6.74 7.71
N MET A 46 0.77 -7.92 7.98
CA MET A 46 0.36 -8.85 6.92
C MET A 46 -0.69 -8.23 5.99
N ARG A 47 -1.72 -7.60 6.55
CA ARG A 47 -2.79 -6.95 5.76
C ARG A 47 -2.26 -5.78 4.95
N PHE A 48 -1.38 -4.97 5.53
CA PHE A 48 -0.75 -3.86 4.82
C PHE A 48 0.07 -4.36 3.63
N GLN A 49 0.87 -5.42 3.82
CA GLN A 49 1.65 -6.04 2.75
C GLN A 49 0.79 -6.61 1.62
N GLN A 50 -0.37 -7.18 1.93
CA GLN A 50 -1.29 -7.69 0.91
C GLN A 50 -1.84 -6.57 0.01
N VAL A 51 -2.11 -5.40 0.57
CA VAL A 51 -2.69 -4.28 -0.18
C VAL A 51 -1.61 -3.51 -0.95
N CYS A 52 -0.40 -3.34 -0.38
CA CYS A 52 0.64 -2.54 -1.03
C CYS A 52 1.19 -3.14 -2.33
N ILE A 53 1.05 -4.45 -2.54
CA ILE A 53 1.46 -5.11 -3.81
C ILE A 53 0.69 -4.53 -5.01
N ASN A 54 -0.51 -4.03 -4.78
CA ASN A 54 -1.36 -3.43 -5.81
C ASN A 54 -1.21 -1.91 -5.89
N THR A 55 -0.15 -1.34 -5.29
CA THR A 55 0.16 0.09 -5.38
C THR A 55 1.46 0.31 -6.16
N ASP A 56 1.59 1.47 -6.79
CA ASP A 56 2.83 1.93 -7.45
C ASP A 56 3.72 2.76 -6.53
N TRP A 57 3.38 2.82 -5.23
CA TRP A 57 4.06 3.63 -4.24
C TRP A 57 5.48 3.13 -3.95
N ASP A 58 6.38 4.07 -3.71
CA ASP A 58 7.74 3.74 -3.30
C ASP A 58 7.82 3.28 -1.84
N ASN A 59 9.00 2.77 -1.47
CA ASN A 59 9.22 2.22 -0.12
C ASN A 59 9.13 3.27 1.00
N GLU A 60 9.39 4.54 0.68
CA GLU A 60 9.36 5.63 1.64
C GLU A 60 7.91 6.02 1.94
N ALA A 61 7.10 6.25 0.90
CA ALA A 61 5.67 6.51 1.00
C ALA A 61 4.92 5.36 1.71
N LEU A 62 5.30 4.11 1.42
CA LEU A 62 4.77 2.94 2.12
C LEU A 62 5.16 2.90 3.59
N ALA A 63 6.42 3.22 3.93
CA ALA A 63 6.89 3.26 5.32
C ALA A 63 6.18 4.35 6.13
N ASP A 64 6.04 5.54 5.55
CA ASP A 64 5.34 6.67 6.16
C ASP A 64 3.87 6.35 6.40
N THR A 65 3.18 5.82 5.40
CA THR A 65 1.76 5.46 5.51
C THR A 65 1.54 4.35 6.54
N PHE A 66 2.41 3.34 6.56
CA PHE A 66 2.38 2.30 7.57
C PHE A 66 2.55 2.90 8.97
N TYR A 67 3.50 3.81 9.15
CA TYR A 67 3.72 4.50 10.42
C TYR A 67 2.51 5.33 10.87
N GLN A 68 1.89 6.08 9.96
CA GLN A 68 0.68 6.85 10.26
C GLN A 68 -0.48 5.96 10.75
N GLY A 69 -0.66 4.79 10.12
CA GLY A 69 -1.68 3.83 10.54
C GLY A 69 -1.42 3.19 11.91
N LEU A 70 -0.18 3.18 12.40
CA LEU A 70 0.18 2.79 13.77
C LEU A 70 -0.06 3.91 14.78
N PHE A 71 0.24 5.17 14.40
CA PHE A 71 0.27 6.33 15.28
C PHE A 71 -1.04 6.53 16.05
N ASN A 72 -2.18 6.30 15.39
CA ASN A 72 -3.49 6.54 16.01
C ASN A 72 -3.86 5.58 17.15
N ASN A 73 -3.13 4.47 17.33
CA ASN A 73 -3.32 3.53 18.45
C ASN A 73 -2.06 3.37 19.33
N MET A 74 -0.89 3.83 18.88
CA MET A 74 0.42 3.58 19.52
C MET A 74 1.19 4.84 19.95
N ASN A 75 0.49 5.94 20.27
CA ASN A 75 1.09 7.24 20.63
C ASN A 75 2.20 7.24 21.72
N ASN A 76 2.38 6.16 22.49
CA ASN A 76 3.40 6.11 23.55
C ASN A 76 4.57 5.14 23.33
N LYS A 77 4.55 4.24 22.31
CA LYS A 77 5.60 3.19 22.16
C LYS A 77 6.42 3.29 20.87
N THR A 78 5.87 3.83 19.79
CA THR A 78 6.57 3.99 18.50
C THR A 78 7.34 5.31 18.38
N THR A 79 7.06 6.28 19.25
CA THR A 79 7.70 7.62 19.30
C THR A 79 9.17 7.55 19.74
N CYS A 80 9.64 6.45 20.34
CA CYS A 80 11.02 6.27 20.80
C CYS A 80 12.03 5.86 19.70
N MET A 81 11.65 5.86 18.43
CA MET A 81 12.57 5.50 17.34
C MET A 81 13.30 6.72 16.80
N GLU A 82 14.43 7.06 17.40
CA GLU A 82 15.34 8.11 16.93
C GLU A 82 15.92 7.85 15.52
N LYS A 83 15.74 6.64 14.96
CA LYS A 83 16.09 6.26 13.58
C LYS A 83 14.99 5.38 12.99
N GLN A 84 13.90 5.99 12.53
CA GLN A 84 12.87 5.26 11.82
C GLN A 84 13.43 4.68 10.51
N PRO A 85 13.16 3.40 10.19
CA PRO A 85 13.54 2.83 8.91
C PRO A 85 12.80 3.54 7.76
N GLN A 86 13.53 4.05 6.77
CA GLN A 86 12.96 4.65 5.55
C GLN A 86 12.42 3.62 4.53
N ASN A 87 12.16 2.39 4.98
CA ASN A 87 11.61 1.34 4.13
C ASN A 87 10.61 0.48 4.90
N LEU A 88 9.58 0.03 4.19
CA LEU A 88 8.46 -0.72 4.75
C LEU A 88 8.92 -1.99 5.50
N THR A 89 9.89 -2.73 4.97
CA THR A 89 10.38 -3.97 5.58
C THR A 89 11.02 -3.72 6.95
N GLY A 90 11.84 -2.68 7.06
CA GLY A 90 12.46 -2.26 8.31
C GLY A 90 11.40 -1.84 9.32
N MET A 91 10.42 -1.06 8.87
CA MET A 91 9.32 -0.59 9.72
C MET A 91 8.50 -1.77 10.27
N ILE A 92 8.10 -2.72 9.44
CA ILE A 92 7.36 -3.92 9.85
C ILE A 92 8.14 -4.73 10.89
N LYS A 93 9.43 -5.01 10.65
CA LYS A 93 10.28 -5.79 11.58
C LYS A 93 10.31 -5.17 12.97
N VAL A 94 10.42 -3.85 13.00
CA VAL A 94 10.53 -3.09 14.24
C VAL A 94 9.18 -3.06 14.98
N THR A 95 8.08 -2.82 14.27
CA THR A 95 6.73 -2.83 14.87
C THR A 95 6.35 -4.20 15.42
N VAL A 96 6.65 -5.27 14.70
CA VAL A 96 6.43 -6.66 15.17
C VAL A 96 7.27 -6.99 16.39
N ARG A 97 8.52 -6.49 16.47
CA ARG A 97 9.40 -6.69 17.63
C ARG A 97 8.89 -6.00 18.90
N ILE A 98 8.31 -4.81 18.77
CA ILE A 98 7.78 -4.04 19.92
C ILE A 98 6.39 -4.52 20.34
N GLY A 99 5.62 -5.04 19.37
CA GLY A 99 4.28 -5.55 19.56
C GLY A 99 4.16 -6.90 20.25
N ASN A 100 5.24 -7.68 20.24
CA ASN A 100 5.41 -8.93 20.97
C ASN A 100 6.10 -8.68 22.31
#